data_AF-A0A815WU53-F1
#
_entry.id   AF-A0A815WU53-F1
#
_cell.length_a   1.000
_cell.length_b   1.000
_cell.length_c   1.000
_cell.angle_alpha   90.00
_cell.angle_beta   90.00
_cell.angle_gamma   90.00
#
_symmetry.space_group_name_H-M   'P 1'
#
loop_
_entity.id
_entity.type
_entity.pdbx_description
1 polymer ?
#
loop_
_entity_poly.entity_id
_entity_poly.type
_entity_poly.pdbx_seq_one_letter_code
_entity_poly.pdbx_strand_id
1 'polypeptide(L)'
;MTANTIEKYYDIWALRTLSETILNYDVLHRIWSLETIGIYCKASLVKNILNIHEKPFSIKRGLLEVRSAFGGAGLYKMDSTKNCYYSGANRTCEHVPFHLCMREKNQARIFINPKFIHRRLHNIK
;
A
#
# COMPACT_ATOMS: atom_id res chain seq x y z
N MET A 1 2.73 -8.93 9.17
CA MET A 1 3.09 -9.06 7.74
C MET A 1 1.83 -9.01 6.90
N THR A 2 1.91 -8.54 5.67
CA THR A 2 0.78 -8.30 4.78
C THR A 2 0.94 -9.07 3.48
N ALA A 3 -0.18 -9.26 2.79
CA ALA A 3 -0.23 -10.03 1.56
C ALA A 3 0.33 -9.26 0.36
N ASN A 4 0.59 -10.01 -0.69
CA ASN A 4 1.04 -9.55 -2.00
C ASN A 4 0.08 -10.08 -3.09
N THR A 5 0.19 -9.49 -4.27
CA THR A 5 -0.54 -9.88 -5.48
C THR A 5 0.44 -10.24 -6.58
N ILE A 6 0.08 -11.22 -7.42
CA ILE A 6 0.92 -11.64 -8.55
C ILE A 6 0.82 -10.59 -9.66
N GLU A 7 1.94 -10.32 -10.36
CA GLU A 7 2.16 -9.36 -11.46
C GLU A 7 2.19 -7.87 -11.09
N LYS A 8 1.29 -7.40 -10.25
CA LYS A 8 1.22 -5.99 -9.86
C LYS A 8 0.88 -5.88 -8.40
N TYR A 9 1.65 -5.13 -7.62
CA TYR A 9 1.23 -4.81 -6.26
C TYR A 9 0.05 -3.83 -6.33
N TYR A 10 -1.13 -4.35 -6.04
CA TYR A 10 -2.40 -3.65 -6.26
C TYR A 10 -2.64 -2.50 -5.28
N ASP A 11 -2.24 -2.68 -4.02
CA ASP A 11 -2.62 -1.79 -2.93
C ASP A 11 -1.59 -0.66 -2.71
N ILE A 12 -1.38 0.13 -3.75
CA ILE A 12 -0.53 1.33 -3.67
C ILE A 12 -1.14 2.41 -2.76
N TRP A 13 -2.42 2.30 -2.40
CA TRP A 13 -3.11 3.24 -1.53
C TRP A 13 -2.62 3.10 -0.07
N ALA A 14 -2.48 1.86 0.41
CA ALA A 14 -1.91 1.57 1.73
C ALA A 14 -0.37 1.59 1.78
N LEU A 15 0.31 1.50 0.63
CA LEU A 15 1.77 1.35 0.56
C LEU A 15 2.51 2.62 0.99
N ARG A 16 3.39 2.49 1.98
CA ARG A 16 4.35 3.53 2.38
C ARG A 16 5.72 2.90 2.57
N THR A 17 6.71 3.28 1.77
CA THR A 17 8.06 2.71 1.92
C THR A 17 8.80 3.33 3.10
N LEU A 18 9.94 2.75 3.48
CA LEU A 18 10.84 3.32 4.47
C LEU A 18 11.62 4.55 3.95
N SER A 19 11.66 4.77 2.63
CA SER A 19 12.29 5.95 2.05
C SER A 19 11.34 7.14 2.14
N GLU A 20 11.85 8.33 2.48
CA GLU A 20 11.05 9.56 2.46
C GLU A 20 10.63 9.99 1.06
N THR A 21 11.42 9.64 0.04
CA THR A 21 11.23 10.12 -1.33
C THR A 21 10.49 9.13 -2.21
N ILE A 22 10.53 7.84 -1.88
CA ILE A 22 9.98 6.78 -2.72
C ILE A 22 8.65 6.32 -2.13
N LEU A 23 7.52 6.63 -2.78
CA LEU A 23 6.21 6.08 -2.44
C LEU A 23 5.86 6.17 -0.94
N ASN A 24 6.22 7.29 -0.29
CA ASN A 24 5.80 7.63 1.06
C ASN A 24 4.67 8.66 1.06
N TYR A 25 3.80 8.59 0.06
CA TYR A 25 2.67 9.49 -0.12
C TYR A 25 1.49 8.72 -0.72
N ASP A 26 0.31 9.31 -0.67
CA ASP A 26 -0.88 8.74 -1.29
C ASP A 26 -0.93 9.06 -2.79
N VAL A 27 -0.74 8.04 -3.63
CA VAL A 27 -0.75 8.17 -5.09
C VAL A 27 -2.13 8.62 -5.60
N LEU A 28 -3.22 8.17 -4.98
CA LEU A 28 -4.58 8.56 -5.37
C LEU A 28 -4.85 10.02 -5.07
N HIS A 29 -4.38 10.54 -3.94
CA HIS A 29 -4.44 11.97 -3.65
C HIS A 29 -3.73 12.81 -4.70
N ARG A 30 -2.58 12.36 -5.19
CA ARG A 30 -1.87 13.06 -6.27
C ARG A 30 -2.70 13.07 -7.55
N ILE A 31 -3.35 11.95 -7.88
CA ILE A 31 -4.26 11.87 -9.03
C ILE A 31 -5.44 12.83 -8.86
N TRP A 32 -6.13 12.81 -7.71
CA TRP A 32 -7.26 13.70 -7.44
C TRP A 32 -6.86 15.18 -7.50
N SER A 33 -5.67 15.53 -6.99
CA SER A 33 -5.17 16.91 -7.09
C SER A 33 -5.00 17.36 -8.54
N LEU A 34 -4.57 16.47 -9.42
CA LEU A 34 -4.42 16.74 -10.86
C LEU A 34 -5.78 16.85 -11.56
N GLU A 35 -6.78 16.08 -11.13
CA GLU A 35 -8.16 16.17 -11.63
C GLU A 35 -8.81 17.50 -11.24
N THR A 36 -8.63 17.97 -10.01
CA THR A 36 -9.24 19.22 -9.51
C THR A 36 -8.73 20.49 -10.19
N ILE A 37 -7.52 20.47 -10.76
CA ILE A 37 -6.97 21.63 -11.49
C ILE A 37 -7.55 21.70 -12.92
N GLY A 38 -8.42 20.76 -13.31
CA GLY A 38 -9.11 20.77 -14.61
C GLY A 38 -8.22 20.47 -15.81
N ILE A 39 -6.95 20.11 -15.59
CA ILE A 39 -5.97 19.94 -16.65
C ILE A 39 -6.10 18.57 -17.32
N TYR A 40 -6.61 17.53 -16.64
CA TYR A 40 -6.64 16.17 -17.19
C TYR A 40 -7.79 15.28 -16.67
N CYS A 41 -8.78 15.04 -17.53
CA CYS A 41 -9.68 13.86 -17.45
C CYS A 41 -9.35 12.90 -18.61
N LYS A 42 -8.16 12.29 -18.59
CA LYS A 42 -7.90 11.13 -19.46
C LYS A 42 -7.62 9.93 -18.58
N ALA A 43 -8.48 8.93 -18.66
CA ALA A 43 -8.26 7.62 -18.04
C ALA A 43 -6.86 7.04 -18.35
N SER A 44 -6.24 7.47 -19.46
CA SER A 44 -4.85 7.15 -19.79
C SER A 44 -3.82 7.73 -18.81
N LEU A 45 -4.00 8.94 -18.27
CA LEU A 45 -3.07 9.52 -17.29
C LEU A 45 -3.12 8.76 -15.97
N VAL A 46 -4.33 8.50 -15.47
CA VAL A 46 -4.58 7.67 -14.28
C VAL A 46 -3.91 6.31 -14.47
N LYS A 47 -4.20 5.64 -15.60
CA LYS A 47 -3.59 4.35 -15.96
C LYS A 47 -2.06 4.41 -16.03
N ASN A 48 -1.49 5.49 -16.56
CA ASN A 48 -0.04 5.68 -16.62
C ASN A 48 0.58 5.82 -15.23
N ILE A 49 0.01 6.64 -14.36
CA ILE A 49 0.47 6.82 -12.98
C ILE A 49 0.39 5.49 -12.22
N LEU A 50 -0.74 4.78 -12.33
CA LEU A 50 -0.90 3.45 -11.73
C LEU A 50 0.16 2.46 -12.24
N ASN A 51 0.40 2.38 -13.55
CA ASN A 51 1.41 1.48 -14.14
C ASN A 51 2.86 1.79 -13.69
N ILE A 52 3.15 3.05 -13.34
CA ILE A 52 4.46 3.45 -12.80
C ILE A 52 4.62 2.91 -11.38
N HIS A 53 3.56 2.89 -10.57
CA HIS A 53 3.64 2.59 -9.14
C HIS A 53 3.26 1.15 -8.76
N GLU A 54 2.39 0.48 -9.53
CA GLU A 54 1.97 -0.92 -9.33
C GLU A 54 3.04 -1.91 -9.82
N LYS A 55 4.24 -1.89 -9.21
CA LYS A 55 5.32 -2.82 -9.58
C LYS A 55 5.13 -4.19 -8.92
N PRO A 56 5.45 -5.31 -9.61
CA PRO A 56 5.48 -6.61 -8.97
C PRO A 56 6.61 -6.69 -7.93
N PHE A 57 6.31 -7.33 -6.80
CA PHE A 57 7.35 -7.86 -5.93
C PHE A 57 7.66 -9.30 -6.32
N SER A 58 8.94 -9.60 -6.56
CA SER A 58 9.38 -10.97 -6.84
C SER A 58 9.07 -11.88 -5.65
N ILE A 59 8.41 -13.01 -5.90
CA ILE A 59 8.11 -14.04 -4.88
C ILE A 59 9.37 -14.66 -4.26
N LYS A 60 10.51 -14.56 -4.96
CA LYS A 60 11.81 -15.02 -4.47
C LYS A 60 12.43 -14.03 -3.48
N ARG A 61 11.91 -12.80 -3.43
CA ARG A 61 12.35 -11.79 -2.48
C ARG A 61 11.84 -12.16 -1.09
N GLY A 62 12.69 -11.99 -0.08
CA GLY A 62 12.31 -12.17 1.33
C GLY A 62 11.29 -11.14 1.80
N LEU A 63 11.01 -11.11 3.11
CA LEU A 63 10.13 -10.11 3.71
C LEU A 63 10.63 -8.69 3.41
N LEU A 64 9.71 -7.82 2.98
CA LEU A 64 10.00 -6.43 2.64
C LEU A 64 9.49 -5.52 3.72
N GLU A 65 10.39 -4.89 4.47
CA GLU A 65 9.96 -3.92 5.47
C GLU A 65 9.43 -2.64 4.81
N VAL A 66 8.31 -2.16 5.33
CA VAL A 66 7.60 -0.96 4.90
C VAL A 66 7.05 -0.20 6.11
N ARG A 67 6.66 1.06 5.93
CA ARG A 67 5.89 1.79 6.94
C ARG A 67 4.45 1.31 7.01
N SER A 68 3.85 1.06 5.85
CA SER A 68 2.49 0.55 5.71
C SER A 68 2.33 -0.22 4.40
N ALA A 69 1.48 -1.23 4.41
CA ALA A 69 1.02 -2.02 3.26
C ALA A 69 -0.15 -2.90 3.72
N PHE A 70 -1.06 -3.31 2.85
CA PHE A 70 -2.11 -4.28 3.22
C PHE A 70 -2.28 -5.38 2.16
N GLY A 71 -2.57 -5.03 0.91
CA GLY A 71 -2.57 -6.02 -0.18
C GLY A 71 -3.65 -7.11 -0.04
N GLY A 72 -4.74 -6.81 0.67
CA GLY A 72 -5.92 -7.66 0.84
C GLY A 72 -5.95 -8.51 2.11
N ALA A 73 -4.81 -8.75 2.77
CA ALA A 73 -4.78 -9.50 4.03
C ALA A 73 -3.57 -9.12 4.89
N GLY A 74 -3.75 -9.11 6.22
CA GLY A 74 -2.71 -8.79 7.20
C GLY A 74 -2.73 -9.74 8.38
N LEU A 75 -1.54 -10.18 8.81
CA LEU A 75 -1.32 -10.95 10.03
C LEU A 75 -0.51 -10.10 11.01
N TYR A 76 -1.08 -9.86 12.19
CA TYR A 76 -0.51 -8.99 13.21
C TYR A 76 -0.43 -9.73 14.55
N LYS A 77 0.61 -9.44 15.34
CA LYS A 77 0.63 -9.83 16.75
C LYS A 77 -0.32 -8.92 17.51
N MET A 78 -1.13 -9.47 18.40
CA MET A 78 -2.12 -8.71 19.18
C MET A 78 -1.47 -7.57 19.98
N ASP A 79 -0.33 -7.83 20.62
CA ASP A 79 0.38 -6.78 21.38
C ASP A 79 0.83 -5.62 20.50
N SER A 80 1.13 -5.89 19.22
CA SER A 80 1.51 -4.85 18.27
C SER A 80 0.34 -3.97 17.86
N THR A 81 -0.91 -4.39 18.02
CA THR A 81 -2.12 -3.62 17.64
C THR A 81 -2.75 -2.88 18.81
N LYS A 82 -2.25 -3.09 20.04
CA LYS A 82 -2.81 -2.50 21.26
C LYS A 82 -2.87 -0.97 21.16
N ASN A 83 -4.04 -0.40 21.46
CA ASN A 83 -4.31 1.05 21.42
C ASN A 83 -4.02 1.73 20.06
N CYS A 84 -4.12 0.95 18.97
CA CYS A 84 -4.07 1.44 17.59
C CYS A 84 -5.37 1.07 16.89
N TYR A 85 -5.91 2.00 16.10
CA TYR A 85 -7.22 1.88 15.46
C TYR A 85 -7.13 2.28 14.00
N TYR A 86 -7.99 1.68 13.19
CA TYR A 86 -8.21 2.12 11.82
C TYR A 86 -8.83 3.51 11.81
N SER A 87 -8.38 4.36 10.90
CA SER A 87 -8.94 5.71 10.72
C SER A 87 -8.83 6.14 9.27
N GLY A 88 -9.96 6.36 8.61
CA GLY A 88 -10.03 6.93 7.26
C GLY A 88 -9.96 8.46 7.24
N ALA A 89 -9.55 9.09 8.34
CA ALA A 89 -9.38 10.55 8.40
C ALA A 89 -8.39 11.03 7.33
N ASN A 90 -8.59 12.24 6.81
CA ASN A 90 -7.74 12.85 5.78
C ASN A 90 -7.72 12.11 4.43
N ARG A 91 -8.77 11.33 4.11
CA ARG A 91 -8.94 10.64 2.81
C ARG A 91 -7.80 9.66 2.46
N THR A 92 -6.96 9.29 3.42
CA THR A 92 -5.93 8.26 3.26
C THR A 92 -6.49 6.88 3.61
N CYS A 93 -5.90 5.83 3.06
CA CYS A 93 -6.23 4.45 3.46
C CYS A 93 -6.10 4.28 4.99
N GLU A 94 -7.13 3.69 5.60
CA GLU A 94 -7.26 3.46 7.04
C GLU A 94 -6.13 2.60 7.63
N HIS A 95 -5.51 1.76 6.82
CA HIS A 95 -4.36 0.95 7.21
C HIS A 95 -3.10 1.79 7.47
N VAL A 96 -2.97 2.97 6.84
CA VAL A 96 -1.78 3.82 7.00
C VAL A 96 -1.65 4.32 8.43
N PRO A 97 -2.62 5.08 9.01
CA PRO A 97 -2.50 5.54 10.39
C PRO A 97 -2.48 4.39 11.39
N PHE A 98 -3.18 3.29 11.10
CA PHE A 98 -3.11 2.08 11.93
C PHE A 98 -1.68 1.53 12.02
N HIS A 99 -1.03 1.29 10.87
CA HIS A 99 0.34 0.80 10.85
C HIS A 99 1.34 1.78 11.46
N LEU A 100 1.21 3.09 11.18
CA LEU A 100 2.08 4.10 11.77
C LEU A 100 1.97 4.10 13.30
N CYS A 101 0.75 4.04 13.84
CA CYS A 101 0.52 3.89 15.26
C CYS A 101 1.21 2.64 15.83
N MET A 102 1.09 1.49 15.17
CA MET A 102 1.74 0.25 15.62
C MET A 102 3.26 0.39 15.65
N ARG A 103 3.85 1.06 14.65
CA ARG A 103 5.29 1.32 14.58
C ARG A 103 5.76 2.26 15.70
N GLU A 104 5.03 3.36 15.92
CA GLU A 104 5.39 4.40 16.88
C GLU A 104 5.17 3.97 18.33
N LYS A 105 4.00 3.41 18.65
CA LYS A 105 3.64 3.06 20.04
C LYS A 105 4.19 1.70 20.47
N ASN A 106 4.13 0.73 19.57
CA ASN A 106 4.37 -0.68 19.91
C ASN A 106 5.67 -1.22 19.26
N GLN A 107 6.48 -0.34 18.65
CA GLN A 107 7.75 -0.69 17.98
C GLN A 107 7.59 -1.81 16.94
N ALA A 108 6.38 -1.93 16.39
CA ALA A 108 6.07 -2.96 15.43
C ALA A 108 6.81 -2.70 14.11
N ARG A 109 7.13 -3.76 13.39
CA ARG A 109 7.67 -3.67 12.03
C ARG A 109 6.66 -4.26 11.07
N ILE A 110 6.34 -3.51 10.02
CA ILE A 110 5.39 -3.94 8.99
C ILE A 110 6.18 -4.49 7.82
N PHE A 111 5.75 -5.65 7.32
CA PHE A 111 6.40 -6.33 6.22
C PHE A 111 5.39 -6.77 5.18
N ILE A 112 5.71 -6.60 3.90
CA ILE A 112 5.06 -7.35 2.82
C ILE A 112 5.74 -8.72 2.75
N ASN A 113 4.95 -9.79 2.71
CA ASN A 113 5.45 -11.12 2.42
C ASN A 113 5.16 -11.45 0.94
N PRO A 114 6.17 -11.42 0.04
CA PRO A 114 5.93 -11.68 -1.38
C PRO A 114 5.37 -13.08 -1.69
N LYS A 115 5.49 -14.04 -0.76
CA LYS A 115 4.93 -15.39 -0.88
C LYS A 115 3.51 -15.53 -0.33
N PHE A 116 3.05 -14.57 0.47
CA PHE A 116 1.67 -14.56 0.98
C PHE A 116 0.75 -13.95 -0.08
N ILE A 117 0.34 -14.77 -1.05
CA ILE A 117 -0.45 -14.32 -2.20
C ILE A 117 -1.95 -14.41 -1.88
N HIS A 118 -2.66 -13.29 -2.01
CA HIS A 118 -4.12 -13.26 -1.88
C HIS A 118 -4.85 -13.23 -3.25
N ARG A 119 -4.24 -12.62 -4.28
CA ARG A 119 -4.84 -12.55 -5.62
C ARG A 119 -3.84 -12.92 -6.71
N ARG A 120 -4.29 -13.79 -7.61
CA ARG A 120 -3.68 -14.02 -8.93
C ARG A 120 -4.59 -13.39 -9.96
N LEU A 121 -4.11 -12.38 -10.68
CA LEU A 121 -4.80 -11.89 -11.86
C LEU A 121 -4.69 -12.99 -12.92
N HIS A 122 -5.81 -13.64 -13.25
CA HIS A 122 -5.88 -14.49 -14.42
C HIS A 122 -6.16 -13.58 -15.62
N ASN A 123 -5.32 -13.68 -16.66
CA ASN A 123 -5.71 -13.19 -17.98
C ASN A 123 -6.96 -13.97 -18.41
N ILE A 124 -8.12 -13.32 -18.36
CA ILE A 124 -9.29 -13.80 -19.10
C ILE A 124 -8.85 -13.66 -20.57
N LYS A 125 -8.68 -14.81 -21.22
CA LYS A 125 -8.36 -14.91 -22.65
C LYS A 125 -9.48 -14.31 -23.49
#